data_AF-A0A8T9QBQ3-F1
#
_entry.id   AF-A0A8T9QBQ3-F1
#
_cell.length_a   1.000
_cell.length_b   1.000
_cell.length_c   1.000
_cell.angle_alpha   90.00
_cell.angle_beta   90.00
_cell.angle_gamma   90.00
#
_symmetry.space_group_name_H-M   'P 1'
#
loop_
_entity.id
_entity.type
_entity.pdbx_description
1 polymer ?
#
loop_
_entity_poly.entity_id
_entity_poly.type
_entity_poly.pdbx_seq_one_letter_code
_entity_poly.pdbx_strand_id
1 'polypeptide(L)'
;MATNFADLFKVANDNKFSVFEVQYISGGTGLGSTVPWDQGNNFPITYAPFQPSQIDALPGPELFGNGWPKADKRKAATVDSAVRVGTVLLRPQFIKFLEKGTKDPVNNRDYPNNFPIVRFEDVMLLQAEVLNEEAGAGATVPPAALALINRIRTRSGVPALASMSKENFRLALERERRWEFAGEGQRWFDLVRTERALPVMNKFLKDNAVGTGRVLDEHDLLFPIPQQELRINPGFWEQNPGYN
;
A
#
# COMPACT_ATOMS: atom_id res chain seq x y z
N MET A 1 -17.62 0.63 -6.08
CA MET A 1 -16.39 0.24 -6.77
C MET A 1 -16.32 0.96 -8.10
N ALA A 2 -15.23 1.65 -8.37
CA ALA A 2 -14.99 2.30 -9.66
C ALA A 2 -14.74 1.27 -10.77
N THR A 3 -15.09 1.61 -12.01
CA THR A 3 -14.82 0.76 -13.18
C THR A 3 -13.32 0.67 -13.48
N ASN A 4 -12.58 1.77 -13.34
CA ASN A 4 -11.12 1.80 -13.45
C ASN A 4 -10.49 2.06 -12.09
N PHE A 5 -9.38 1.37 -11.81
CA PHE A 5 -8.67 1.53 -10.55
C PHE A 5 -8.14 2.95 -10.32
N ALA A 6 -7.61 3.61 -11.36
CA ALA A 6 -7.11 4.98 -11.25
C ALA A 6 -8.20 6.00 -10.89
N ASP A 7 -9.47 5.71 -11.19
CA ASP A 7 -10.58 6.61 -10.86
C ASP A 7 -10.85 6.68 -9.35
N LEU A 8 -10.33 5.74 -8.56
CA LEU A 8 -10.43 5.74 -7.11
C LEU A 8 -9.65 6.88 -6.44
N PHE A 9 -8.65 7.45 -7.12
CA PHE A 9 -7.69 8.39 -6.54
C PHE A 9 -7.71 9.78 -7.20
N LYS A 10 -8.70 10.04 -8.05
CA LYS A 10 -8.90 11.35 -8.69
C LYS A 10 -9.68 12.27 -7.77
N VAL A 11 -9.28 13.54 -7.71
CA VAL A 11 -9.94 14.57 -6.89
C VAL A 11 -11.43 14.67 -7.23
N ALA A 12 -11.77 14.59 -8.52
CA ALA A 12 -13.16 14.63 -8.99
C ALA A 12 -14.04 13.46 -8.48
N ASN A 13 -13.44 12.44 -7.89
CA ASN A 13 -14.09 11.25 -7.36
C ASN A 13 -13.93 11.06 -5.85
N ASP A 14 -13.34 12.03 -5.17
CA ASP A 14 -13.30 12.06 -3.71
C ASP A 14 -14.71 11.89 -3.13
N ASN A 15 -14.81 11.13 -2.04
CA ASN A 15 -16.01 10.73 -1.33
C ASN A 15 -16.97 9.80 -2.10
N LYS A 16 -16.62 9.33 -3.31
CA LYS A 16 -17.50 8.44 -4.09
C LYS A 16 -17.28 6.95 -3.87
N PHE A 17 -16.05 6.55 -3.58
CA PHE A 17 -15.65 5.14 -3.60
C PHE A 17 -15.07 4.60 -2.29
N SER A 18 -14.68 5.50 -1.37
CA SER A 18 -14.23 5.14 -0.03
C SER A 18 -15.41 5.06 0.94
N VAL A 19 -15.30 4.21 1.95
CA VAL A 19 -16.21 4.18 3.11
C VAL A 19 -15.83 5.29 4.09
N PHE A 20 -14.52 5.47 4.29
CA PHE A 20 -13.97 6.54 5.12
C PHE A 20 -12.65 7.04 4.52
N GLU A 21 -12.50 8.35 4.43
CA GLU A 21 -11.33 9.02 3.90
C GLU A 21 -11.06 10.34 4.64
N VAL A 22 -9.78 10.72 4.70
CA VAL A 22 -9.35 12.03 5.19
C VAL A 22 -9.47 13.01 4.03
N GLN A 23 -10.20 14.10 4.28
CA GLN A 23 -10.43 15.14 3.29
C GLN A 23 -9.30 16.16 3.29
N TYR A 24 -8.86 16.53 2.09
CA TYR A 24 -7.86 17.56 1.87
C TYR A 24 -8.39 18.61 0.89
N ILE A 25 -7.90 19.83 1.04
CA ILE A 25 -8.14 20.93 0.11
C ILE A 25 -6.83 21.64 -0.18
N SER A 26 -6.63 22.02 -1.44
CA SER A 26 -5.54 22.91 -1.83
C SER A 26 -5.93 24.38 -1.64
N GLY A 27 -4.97 25.28 -1.86
CA GLY A 27 -5.17 26.73 -1.81
C GLY A 27 -4.42 27.41 -0.66
N GLY A 28 -3.42 26.74 -0.08
CA GLY A 28 -2.57 27.33 0.96
C GLY A 28 -3.27 27.53 2.31
N THR A 29 -4.35 26.79 2.56
CA THR A 29 -5.12 26.84 3.81
C THR A 29 -4.46 26.08 4.96
N GLY A 30 -3.41 25.30 4.66
CA GLY A 30 -2.80 24.36 5.62
C GLY A 30 -3.57 23.05 5.77
N LEU A 31 -4.58 22.81 4.93
CA LEU A 31 -5.44 21.61 4.93
C LEU A 31 -5.20 20.70 3.72
N GLY A 32 -4.07 20.85 3.04
CA GLY A 32 -3.73 20.01 1.90
C GLY A 32 -3.00 18.73 2.28
N SER A 33 -2.98 17.79 1.35
CA SER A 33 -2.36 16.48 1.48
C SER A 33 -0.85 16.57 1.28
N THR A 34 -0.11 15.84 2.11
CA THR A 34 1.33 15.61 1.95
C THR A 34 1.64 14.30 1.24
N VAL A 35 0.63 13.47 0.96
CA VAL A 35 0.84 12.08 0.50
C VAL A 35 1.65 12.00 -0.81
N PRO A 36 1.39 12.83 -1.84
CA PRO A 36 2.20 12.79 -3.06
C PRO A 36 3.66 13.18 -2.83
N TRP A 37 3.92 14.03 -1.82
CA TRP A 37 5.26 14.37 -1.39
C TRP A 37 5.91 13.20 -0.64
N ASP A 38 5.23 12.62 0.36
CA ASP A 38 5.79 11.56 1.21
C ASP A 38 6.05 10.24 0.48
N GLN A 39 5.33 9.99 -0.63
CA GLN A 39 5.42 8.73 -1.38
C GLN A 39 6.13 8.85 -2.74
N GLY A 40 6.38 10.08 -3.19
CA GLY A 40 7.01 10.38 -4.47
C GLY A 40 8.53 10.53 -4.37
N ASN A 41 9.21 10.43 -5.51
CA ASN A 41 10.63 10.74 -5.62
C ASN A 41 10.90 11.60 -6.86
N ASN A 42 10.97 12.92 -6.64
CA ASN A 42 11.31 13.93 -7.64
C ASN A 42 10.63 13.74 -9.02
N PHE A 43 9.33 13.41 -9.06
CA PHE A 43 8.59 13.25 -10.33
C PHE A 43 8.64 14.53 -11.20
N PRO A 44 8.46 14.47 -12.53
CA PRO A 44 8.54 15.64 -13.40
C PRO A 44 7.53 16.74 -13.07
N ILE A 45 7.91 18.00 -13.30
CA ILE A 45 7.04 19.18 -13.11
C ILE A 45 5.76 19.15 -13.98
N THR A 46 5.75 18.34 -15.03
CA THR A 46 4.56 18.09 -15.85
C THR A 46 3.48 17.32 -15.09
N TYR A 47 3.85 16.56 -14.04
CA TYR A 47 2.91 15.84 -13.20
C TYR A 47 2.29 16.77 -12.15
N ALA A 48 3.08 17.61 -11.48
CA ALA A 48 2.59 18.63 -10.56
C ALA A 48 3.65 19.74 -10.36
N PRO A 49 3.25 20.97 -10.00
CA PRO A 49 4.16 22.12 -9.88
C PRO A 49 5.11 22.07 -8.69
N PHE A 50 4.87 21.21 -7.70
CA PHE A 50 5.75 21.02 -6.55
C PHE A 50 6.23 19.57 -6.55
N GLN A 51 7.53 19.34 -6.39
CA GLN A 51 8.13 18.00 -6.48
C GLN A 51 8.76 17.61 -5.13
N PRO A 52 8.75 16.32 -4.74
CA PRO A 52 9.45 15.82 -3.57
C PRO A 52 10.95 16.10 -3.55
N SER A 53 11.46 16.65 -2.44
CA SER A 53 12.89 16.59 -2.13
C SER A 53 13.20 15.14 -1.85
N GLN A 54 13.99 14.52 -2.73
CA GLN A 54 14.40 13.11 -2.73
C GLN A 54 14.13 12.39 -1.41
N ILE A 55 13.07 11.55 -1.38
CA ILE A 55 12.80 10.64 -0.27
C ILE A 55 13.29 9.26 -0.69
N ASP A 56 14.01 8.57 0.18
CA ASP A 56 14.51 7.20 -0.06
C ASP A 56 13.44 6.10 0.09
N ALA A 57 12.15 6.48 0.15
CA ALA A 57 11.02 5.56 0.23
C ALA A 57 10.64 5.03 -1.16
N LEU A 58 11.32 3.98 -1.61
CA LEU A 58 11.10 3.37 -2.91
C LEU A 58 10.11 2.20 -2.82
N PRO A 59 9.21 2.02 -3.81
CA PRO A 59 8.45 0.78 -3.94
C PRO A 59 9.42 -0.41 -4.01
N GLY A 60 9.07 -1.54 -3.38
CA GLY A 60 9.89 -2.75 -3.50
C GLY A 60 9.95 -3.27 -4.96
N PRO A 61 10.97 -4.03 -5.37
CA PRO A 61 11.15 -4.48 -6.75
C PRO A 61 10.00 -5.26 -7.35
N GLU A 62 9.21 -5.95 -6.54
CA GLU A 62 7.99 -6.61 -7.01
C GLU A 62 6.93 -5.61 -7.53
N LEU A 63 6.88 -4.40 -6.97
CA LEU A 63 5.90 -3.37 -7.35
C LEU A 63 6.35 -2.54 -8.56
N PHE A 64 7.65 -2.35 -8.80
CA PHE A 64 8.10 -1.63 -9.99
C PHE A 64 8.55 -2.54 -11.13
N GLY A 65 8.99 -3.76 -10.82
CA GLY A 65 9.44 -4.76 -11.79
C GLY A 65 8.32 -5.64 -12.33
N ASN A 66 8.60 -6.93 -12.49
CA ASN A 66 7.71 -7.92 -13.10
C ASN A 66 6.82 -8.66 -12.09
N GLY A 67 6.62 -8.10 -10.89
CA GLY A 67 5.79 -8.72 -9.86
C GLY A 67 4.28 -8.61 -10.11
N TRP A 68 3.84 -7.86 -11.11
CA TRP A 68 2.43 -7.76 -11.51
C TRP A 68 2.13 -8.70 -12.69
N PRO A 69 0.90 -9.22 -12.81
CA PRO A 69 0.42 -9.79 -14.06
C PRO A 69 0.57 -8.76 -15.20
N LYS A 70 1.00 -9.19 -16.39
CA LYS A 70 1.29 -8.29 -17.52
C LYS A 70 0.10 -7.38 -17.91
N ALA A 71 -1.13 -7.87 -17.75
CA ALA A 71 -2.36 -7.15 -18.07
C ALA A 71 -2.91 -6.30 -16.91
N ASP A 72 -2.24 -6.29 -15.75
CA ASP A 72 -2.73 -5.58 -14.57
C ASP A 72 -2.65 -4.07 -14.75
N LYS A 73 -3.81 -3.45 -14.88
CA LYS A 73 -3.96 -2.00 -15.11
C LYS A 73 -3.57 -1.16 -13.88
N ARG A 74 -3.49 -1.76 -12.69
CA ARG A 74 -3.16 -1.04 -11.45
C ARG A 74 -1.72 -0.58 -11.41
N LYS A 75 -0.80 -1.32 -12.04
CA LYS A 75 0.63 -1.00 -12.00
C LYS A 75 0.89 0.46 -12.44
N ALA A 76 0.36 0.83 -13.61
CA ALA A 76 0.54 2.17 -14.19
C ALA A 76 -0.11 3.30 -13.38
N ALA A 77 -1.08 2.98 -12.51
CA ALA A 77 -1.70 3.94 -11.61
C ALA A 77 -1.04 3.95 -10.23
N THR A 78 -0.26 2.92 -9.87
CA THR A 78 0.32 2.77 -8.53
C THR A 78 1.76 3.23 -8.48
N VAL A 79 2.57 2.82 -9.44
CA VAL A 79 4.03 3.01 -9.45
C VAL A 79 4.49 3.51 -10.81
N ASP A 80 5.40 4.48 -10.79
CA ASP A 80 6.16 4.87 -11.97
C ASP A 80 7.63 4.51 -11.80
N SER A 81 8.17 3.73 -12.73
CA SER A 81 9.54 3.19 -12.68
C SER A 81 10.40 3.60 -13.87
N ALA A 82 9.85 4.39 -14.80
CA ALA A 82 10.46 4.67 -16.09
C ALA A 82 10.83 6.15 -16.27
N VAL A 83 10.66 6.97 -15.23
CA VAL A 83 10.75 8.42 -15.39
C VAL A 83 12.20 8.91 -15.32
N ARG A 84 12.52 9.87 -16.17
CA ARG A 84 13.77 10.62 -16.13
C ARG A 84 13.45 12.12 -16.08
N VAL A 85 14.27 12.90 -15.38
CA VAL A 85 14.26 14.36 -15.45
C VAL A 85 15.56 14.78 -16.13
N GLY A 86 15.48 15.12 -17.41
CA GLY A 86 16.66 15.32 -18.25
C GLY A 86 17.52 14.05 -18.32
N THR A 87 18.77 14.13 -17.89
CA THR A 87 19.71 13.00 -17.85
C THR A 87 19.58 12.15 -16.57
N VAL A 88 18.85 12.63 -15.55
CA VAL A 88 18.72 11.98 -14.24
C VAL A 88 17.68 10.86 -14.32
N LEU A 89 18.10 9.64 -13.99
CA LEU A 89 17.18 8.53 -13.76
C LEU A 89 16.42 8.77 -12.44
N LEU A 90 15.10 8.90 -12.51
CA LEU A 90 14.29 8.88 -11.31
C LEU A 90 14.17 7.42 -10.86
N ARG A 91 14.35 7.21 -9.55
CA ARG A 91 14.13 5.89 -8.97
C ARG A 91 12.62 5.58 -9.03
N PRO A 92 12.23 4.29 -8.95
CA PRO A 92 10.82 3.93 -8.87
C PRO A 92 10.12 4.66 -7.73
N GLN A 93 8.89 5.10 -7.95
CA GLN A 93 8.13 5.88 -6.97
C GLN A 93 6.65 5.55 -7.01
N PHE A 94 5.96 5.75 -5.90
CA PHE A 94 4.50 5.67 -5.89
C PHE A 94 3.91 6.94 -6.53
N ILE A 95 2.88 6.73 -7.35
CA ILE A 95 2.12 7.80 -8.00
C ILE A 95 0.60 7.66 -7.76
N LYS A 96 0.20 6.73 -6.89
CA LYS A 96 -1.21 6.39 -6.63
C LYS A 96 -2.06 7.61 -6.25
N PHE A 97 -1.53 8.46 -5.40
CA PHE A 97 -2.22 9.67 -4.92
C PHE A 97 -1.80 10.94 -5.68
N LEU A 98 -1.06 10.80 -6.77
CA LEU A 98 -0.64 11.91 -7.62
C LEU A 98 -1.49 11.94 -8.89
N GLU A 99 -2.44 12.86 -8.94
CA GLU A 99 -3.15 13.15 -10.18
C GLU A 99 -2.22 13.94 -11.13
N LYS A 100 -1.73 13.25 -12.18
CA LYS A 100 -0.80 13.85 -13.14
C LYS A 100 -1.49 15.00 -13.88
N GLY A 101 -0.86 16.17 -13.87
CA GLY A 101 -1.34 17.40 -14.47
C GLY A 101 -1.93 18.38 -13.45
N THR A 102 -2.10 18.01 -12.18
CA THR A 102 -2.63 18.89 -11.14
C THR A 102 -1.84 20.19 -11.04
N LYS A 103 -2.55 21.32 -10.93
CA LYS A 103 -2.00 22.70 -10.84
C LYS A 103 -2.39 23.44 -9.57
N ASP A 104 -3.31 22.87 -8.79
CA ASP A 104 -3.90 23.52 -7.62
C ASP A 104 -3.01 23.68 -6.39
N PRO A 105 -2.08 22.76 -6.02
CA PRO A 105 -1.29 22.92 -4.80
C PRO A 105 -0.43 24.19 -4.92
N VAL A 106 -0.33 24.96 -3.83
CA VAL A 106 0.56 26.16 -3.76
C VAL A 106 1.94 25.86 -3.19
N ASN A 107 2.11 24.67 -2.61
CA ASN A 107 3.38 24.14 -2.14
C ASN A 107 3.32 22.60 -2.12
N ASN A 108 4.41 21.97 -1.69
CA ASN A 108 4.55 20.51 -1.64
C ASN A 108 3.69 19.78 -0.61
N ARG A 109 2.96 20.49 0.25
CA ARG A 109 2.10 19.96 1.31
C ARG A 109 0.63 20.36 1.08
N ASP A 110 0.28 20.74 -0.15
CA ASP A 110 -0.99 21.38 -0.46
C ASP A 110 -1.82 20.60 -1.49
N TYR A 111 -1.62 19.27 -1.63
CA TYR A 111 -2.33 18.50 -2.65
C TYR A 111 -3.81 18.31 -2.31
N PRO A 112 -4.71 18.35 -3.30
CA PRO A 112 -6.15 18.26 -3.04
C PRO A 112 -6.69 16.83 -2.89
N ASN A 113 -5.90 15.79 -3.24
CA ASN A 113 -6.39 14.41 -3.26
C ASN A 113 -6.64 13.86 -1.86
N ASN A 114 -7.83 13.28 -1.64
CA ASN A 114 -8.17 12.59 -0.39
C ASN A 114 -7.37 11.31 -0.17
N PHE A 115 -7.15 10.97 1.11
CA PHE A 115 -6.51 9.71 1.49
C PHE A 115 -7.54 8.72 2.07
N PRO A 116 -7.76 7.57 1.42
CA PRO A 116 -8.71 6.58 1.91
C PRO A 116 -8.15 5.87 3.15
N ILE A 117 -8.98 5.78 4.20
CA ILE A 117 -8.68 4.98 5.38
C ILE A 117 -9.36 3.61 5.27
N VAL A 118 -10.60 3.58 4.78
CA VAL A 118 -11.35 2.34 4.53
C VAL A 118 -11.98 2.43 3.15
N ARG A 119 -11.68 1.46 2.29
CA ARG A 119 -12.33 1.29 0.98
C ARG A 119 -13.19 0.03 0.96
N PHE A 120 -14.19 0.02 0.10
CA PHE A 120 -15.06 -1.14 -0.06
C PHE A 120 -14.29 -2.39 -0.51
N GLU A 121 -13.23 -2.22 -1.31
CA GLU A 121 -12.35 -3.31 -1.74
C GLU A 121 -11.64 -4.00 -0.56
N ASP A 122 -11.29 -3.27 0.50
CA ASP A 122 -10.65 -3.85 1.68
C ASP A 122 -11.64 -4.74 2.42
N VAL A 123 -12.85 -4.24 2.67
CA VAL A 123 -13.94 -5.01 3.29
C VAL A 123 -14.25 -6.28 2.48
N MET A 124 -14.28 -6.18 1.15
CA MET A 124 -14.50 -7.34 0.29
C MET A 124 -13.39 -8.39 0.42
N LEU A 125 -12.12 -7.97 0.43
CA LEU A 125 -10.99 -8.90 0.54
C LEU A 125 -10.86 -9.47 1.95
N LEU A 126 -11.23 -8.71 2.99
CA LEU A 126 -11.36 -9.21 4.36
C LEU A 126 -12.48 -10.26 4.46
N GLN A 127 -13.64 -10.03 3.83
CA GLN A 127 -14.70 -11.04 3.78
C GLN A 127 -14.25 -12.30 3.04
N ALA A 128 -13.50 -12.16 1.94
CA ALA A 128 -12.92 -13.30 1.23
C ALA A 128 -11.97 -14.10 2.12
N GLU A 129 -11.19 -13.41 2.96
CA GLU A 129 -10.32 -14.03 3.96
C GLU A 129 -11.13 -14.83 4.98
N VAL A 130 -12.12 -14.20 5.62
CA VAL A 130 -12.98 -14.84 6.63
C VAL A 130 -13.62 -16.10 6.08
N LEU A 131 -14.24 -16.01 4.89
CA LEU A 131 -14.87 -17.16 4.24
C LEU A 131 -13.87 -18.30 3.98
N ASN A 132 -12.65 -17.98 3.56
CA ASN A 132 -11.61 -18.98 3.37
C ASN A 132 -11.16 -19.60 4.71
N GLU A 133 -11.09 -18.79 5.77
CA GLU A 133 -10.72 -19.26 7.10
C GLU A 133 -11.74 -20.22 7.71
N GLU A 134 -13.02 -19.89 7.60
CA GLU A 134 -14.16 -20.66 8.09
C GLU A 134 -14.30 -22.03 7.41
N ALA A 135 -13.72 -22.21 6.21
CA ALA A 135 -13.76 -23.49 5.49
C ALA A 135 -13.06 -24.65 6.23
N GLY A 136 -12.17 -24.35 7.18
CA GLY A 136 -11.43 -25.34 7.96
C GLY A 136 -10.12 -25.81 7.28
N ALA A 137 -9.30 -26.55 8.04
CA ALA A 137 -8.00 -27.01 7.57
C ALA A 137 -8.11 -28.03 6.42
N GLY A 138 -7.25 -27.92 5.41
CA GLY A 138 -7.23 -28.83 4.27
C GLY A 138 -8.41 -28.67 3.30
N ALA A 139 -9.26 -27.66 3.51
CA ALA A 139 -10.37 -27.37 2.63
C ALA A 139 -9.94 -26.73 1.30
N THR A 140 -10.83 -26.81 0.33
CA THR A 140 -10.78 -25.99 -0.89
C THR A 140 -11.44 -24.65 -0.61
N VAL A 141 -10.94 -23.57 -1.21
CA VAL A 141 -11.52 -22.24 -1.04
C VAL A 141 -13.02 -22.23 -1.43
N PRO A 142 -13.90 -21.63 -0.62
CA PRO A 142 -15.32 -21.49 -0.98
C PRO A 142 -15.54 -20.64 -2.24
N PRO A 143 -16.53 -20.97 -3.09
CA PRO A 143 -16.86 -20.18 -4.28
C PRO A 143 -17.15 -18.70 -3.98
N ALA A 144 -17.73 -18.39 -2.82
CA ALA A 144 -18.02 -17.02 -2.41
C ALA A 144 -16.74 -16.19 -2.16
N ALA A 145 -15.71 -16.78 -1.55
CA ALA A 145 -14.41 -16.14 -1.37
C ALA A 145 -13.70 -15.90 -2.72
N LEU A 146 -13.76 -16.89 -3.62
CA LEU A 146 -13.26 -16.76 -4.99
C LEU A 146 -13.96 -15.63 -5.75
N ALA A 147 -15.28 -15.51 -5.62
CA ALA A 147 -16.05 -14.47 -6.31
C ALA A 147 -15.61 -13.05 -5.87
N LEU A 148 -15.35 -12.85 -4.58
CA LEU A 148 -14.92 -11.55 -4.04
C LEU A 148 -13.54 -11.13 -4.57
N ILE A 149 -12.53 -12.01 -4.52
CA ILE A 149 -11.20 -11.69 -5.07
C ILE A 149 -11.24 -11.53 -6.60
N ASN A 150 -12.04 -12.35 -7.30
CA ASN A 150 -12.16 -12.29 -8.76
C ASN A 150 -12.83 -11.01 -9.25
N ARG A 151 -13.68 -10.38 -8.44
CA ARG A 151 -14.23 -9.06 -8.76
C ARG A 151 -13.15 -7.98 -8.82
N ILE A 152 -12.17 -8.01 -7.91
CA ILE A 152 -11.02 -7.08 -7.91
C ILE A 152 -10.10 -7.36 -9.09
N ARG A 153 -9.81 -8.64 -9.34
CA ARG A 153 -8.92 -9.08 -10.42
C ARG A 153 -9.45 -8.68 -11.79
N THR A 154 -10.72 -9.01 -12.07
CA THR A 154 -11.32 -8.74 -13.38
C THR A 154 -11.47 -7.25 -13.66
N ARG A 155 -11.88 -6.43 -12.68
CA ARG A 155 -11.84 -4.96 -12.78
C ARG A 155 -10.45 -4.44 -13.18
N SER A 156 -9.40 -5.07 -12.67
CA SER A 156 -8.01 -4.69 -12.92
C SER A 156 -7.41 -5.28 -14.20
N GLY A 157 -8.20 -6.01 -15.00
CA GLY A 157 -7.73 -6.68 -16.22
C GLY A 157 -6.93 -7.96 -15.97
N VAL A 158 -6.95 -8.47 -14.73
CA VAL A 158 -6.23 -9.67 -14.32
C VAL A 158 -7.16 -10.89 -14.44
N PRO A 159 -6.68 -12.03 -14.98
CA PRO A 159 -7.48 -13.25 -15.07
C PRO A 159 -8.02 -13.70 -13.70
N ALA A 160 -9.28 -14.14 -13.70
CA ALA A 160 -9.91 -14.75 -12.53
C ALA A 160 -9.12 -15.99 -12.07
N LEU A 161 -9.04 -16.18 -10.75
CA LEU A 161 -8.52 -17.38 -10.14
C LEU A 161 -9.51 -18.52 -10.29
N ALA A 162 -8.97 -19.71 -10.58
CA ALA A 162 -9.67 -20.98 -10.44
C ALA A 162 -9.65 -21.44 -8.98
N SER A 163 -10.44 -22.47 -8.69
CA SER A 163 -10.45 -23.10 -7.38
C SER A 163 -9.09 -23.71 -7.01
N MET A 164 -8.74 -23.63 -5.74
CA MET A 164 -7.46 -24.07 -5.17
C MET A 164 -7.62 -24.42 -3.69
N SER A 165 -6.58 -24.97 -3.07
CA SER A 165 -6.60 -25.18 -1.61
C SER A 165 -6.70 -23.86 -0.85
N LYS A 166 -7.24 -23.93 0.36
CA LYS A 166 -7.33 -22.81 1.30
C LYS A 166 -5.99 -22.10 1.48
N GLU A 167 -4.90 -22.86 1.60
CA GLU A 167 -3.55 -22.35 1.85
C GLU A 167 -3.02 -21.59 0.62
N ASN A 168 -3.25 -22.12 -0.58
CA ASN A 168 -2.90 -21.43 -1.81
C ASN A 168 -3.74 -20.16 -2.00
N PHE A 169 -5.02 -20.19 -1.60
CA PHE A 169 -5.88 -19.01 -1.63
C PHE A 169 -5.41 -17.92 -0.67
N ARG A 170 -4.96 -18.26 0.55
CA ARG A 170 -4.36 -17.28 1.47
C ARG A 170 -3.20 -16.52 0.81
N LEU A 171 -2.30 -17.24 0.15
CA LEU A 171 -1.17 -16.62 -0.55
C LEU A 171 -1.59 -15.79 -1.76
N ALA A 172 -2.62 -16.24 -2.49
CA ALA A 172 -3.20 -15.47 -3.59
C ALA A 172 -3.86 -14.16 -3.08
N LEU A 173 -4.57 -14.24 -1.96
CA LEU A 173 -5.20 -13.10 -1.30
C LEU A 173 -4.17 -12.12 -0.74
N GLU A 174 -3.13 -12.61 -0.06
CA GLU A 174 -2.00 -11.80 0.44
C GLU A 174 -1.36 -10.99 -0.70
N ARG A 175 -1.21 -11.61 -1.88
CA ARG A 175 -0.67 -10.96 -3.08
C ARG A 175 -1.64 -9.95 -3.69
N GLU A 176 -2.92 -10.30 -3.77
CA GLU A 176 -3.95 -9.41 -4.30
C GLU A 176 -4.09 -8.15 -3.45
N ARG A 177 -4.08 -8.28 -2.11
CA ARG A 177 -4.07 -7.16 -1.17
C ARG A 177 -2.82 -6.29 -1.36
N ARG A 178 -1.64 -6.90 -1.56
CA ARG A 178 -0.40 -6.16 -1.84
C ARG A 178 -0.51 -5.28 -3.09
N TRP A 179 -1.11 -5.79 -4.16
CA TRP A 179 -1.31 -5.05 -5.41
C TRP A 179 -2.39 -3.98 -5.27
N GLU A 180 -3.52 -4.32 -4.67
CA GLU A 180 -4.65 -3.40 -4.51
C GLU A 180 -4.30 -2.22 -3.60
N PHE A 181 -3.64 -2.47 -2.47
CA PHE A 181 -3.40 -1.48 -1.40
C PHE A 181 -1.95 -0.98 -1.33
N ALA A 182 -1.16 -1.18 -2.39
CA ALA A 182 0.20 -0.64 -2.47
C ALA A 182 0.19 0.89 -2.26
N GLY A 183 0.97 1.39 -1.28
CA GLY A 183 0.99 2.81 -0.92
C GLY A 183 -0.10 3.24 0.08
N GLU A 184 -0.95 2.34 0.57
CA GLU A 184 -2.07 2.68 1.48
C GLU A 184 -1.80 2.29 2.94
N GLY A 185 -0.55 1.98 3.30
CA GLY A 185 -0.15 1.72 4.70
C GLY A 185 -0.54 0.34 5.27
N GLN A 186 -1.15 -0.55 4.49
CA GLN A 186 -1.70 -1.80 5.03
C GLN A 186 -0.70 -2.98 5.11
N ARG A 187 0.31 -3.01 4.25
CA ARG A 187 1.12 -4.23 4.00
C ARG A 187 1.79 -4.80 5.25
N TRP A 188 2.32 -3.94 6.12
CA TRP A 188 2.98 -4.39 7.35
C TRP A 188 1.98 -5.12 8.27
N PHE A 189 0.84 -4.50 8.54
CA PHE A 189 -0.20 -5.07 9.39
C PHE A 189 -0.80 -6.35 8.82
N ASP A 190 -0.99 -6.41 7.50
CA ASP A 190 -1.41 -7.64 6.81
C ASP A 190 -0.42 -8.79 7.04
N LEU A 191 0.87 -8.51 6.97
CA LEU A 191 1.89 -9.52 7.18
C LEU A 191 2.01 -9.94 8.65
N VAL A 192 1.90 -9.01 9.60
CA VAL A 192 1.95 -9.32 11.03
C VAL A 192 0.78 -10.19 11.45
N ARG A 193 -0.46 -9.78 11.11
CA ARG A 193 -1.69 -10.49 11.51
C ARG A 193 -1.83 -11.89 10.89
N THR A 194 -1.11 -12.14 9.79
CA THR A 194 -1.11 -13.45 9.10
C THR A 194 0.15 -14.27 9.40
N GLU A 195 1.01 -13.81 10.33
CA GLU A 195 2.27 -14.46 10.70
C GLU A 195 3.25 -14.61 9.51
N ARG A 196 3.11 -13.74 8.51
CA ARG A 196 3.91 -13.71 7.28
C ARG A 196 5.05 -12.70 7.34
N ALA A 197 5.07 -11.81 8.33
CA ALA A 197 6.04 -10.71 8.43
C ALA A 197 7.50 -11.21 8.39
N LEU A 198 7.90 -12.09 9.31
CA LEU A 198 9.27 -12.61 9.37
C LEU A 198 9.73 -13.28 8.05
N PRO A 199 9.03 -14.30 7.51
CA PRO A 199 9.49 -14.97 6.30
C PRO A 199 9.50 -14.05 5.06
N VAL A 200 8.53 -13.14 4.95
CA VAL A 200 8.46 -12.23 3.79
C VAL A 200 9.50 -11.12 3.87
N MET A 201 9.62 -10.47 5.03
CA MET A 201 10.51 -9.31 5.20
C MET A 201 11.98 -9.74 5.28
N ASN A 202 12.30 -10.85 5.93
CA ASN A 202 13.67 -11.37 5.94
C ASN A 202 14.13 -11.78 4.55
N LYS A 203 13.25 -12.38 3.75
CA LYS A 203 13.55 -12.64 2.35
C LYS A 203 13.81 -11.33 1.59
N PHE A 204 12.94 -10.34 1.75
CA PHE A 204 13.10 -9.04 1.11
C PHE A 204 14.43 -8.36 1.49
N LEU A 205 14.78 -8.34 2.78
CA LEU A 205 16.02 -7.72 3.26
C LEU A 205 17.26 -8.45 2.77
N LYS A 206 17.25 -9.79 2.80
CA LYS A 206 18.34 -10.59 2.23
C LYS A 206 18.60 -10.25 0.77
N ASP A 207 17.54 -10.06 -0.01
CA ASP A 207 17.63 -9.82 -1.44
C ASP A 207 17.95 -8.35 -1.79
N ASN A 208 17.61 -7.37 -0.93
CA ASN A 208 17.60 -5.95 -1.28
C ASN A 208 18.38 -5.02 -0.32
N ALA A 209 18.67 -5.46 0.89
CA ALA A 209 19.42 -4.71 1.90
C ALA A 209 20.79 -5.38 2.16
N VAL A 210 21.44 -5.83 1.08
CA VAL A 210 22.72 -6.53 1.12
C VAL A 210 23.76 -5.67 1.84
N GLY A 211 24.48 -6.27 2.80
CA GLY A 211 25.51 -5.59 3.59
C GLY A 211 25.00 -4.95 4.89
N THR A 212 23.67 -4.84 5.10
CA THR A 212 23.13 -4.37 6.40
C THR A 212 23.19 -5.43 7.49
N GLY A 213 23.17 -6.72 7.12
CA GLY A 213 23.08 -7.84 8.06
C GLY A 213 21.76 -7.91 8.83
N ARG A 214 20.78 -7.07 8.49
CA ARG A 214 19.51 -6.96 9.22
C ARG A 214 18.65 -8.21 9.00
N VAL A 215 18.29 -8.86 10.10
CA VAL A 215 17.32 -9.96 10.16
C VAL A 215 16.28 -9.59 11.21
N LEU A 216 15.01 -9.59 10.82
CA LEU A 216 13.86 -9.43 11.71
C LEU A 216 13.64 -10.68 12.55
N ASP A 217 13.27 -10.47 13.80
CA ASP A 217 12.79 -11.51 14.70
C ASP A 217 11.48 -11.08 15.40
N GLU A 218 10.99 -11.87 16.35
CA GLU A 218 9.70 -11.66 17.01
C GLU A 218 9.57 -10.29 17.71
N HIS A 219 10.65 -9.71 18.25
CA HIS A 219 10.56 -8.40 18.91
C HIS A 219 10.17 -7.29 17.93
N ASP A 220 10.59 -7.41 16.67
CA ASP A 220 10.33 -6.42 15.62
C ASP A 220 8.88 -6.37 15.16
N LEU A 221 8.04 -7.32 15.59
CA LEU A 221 6.63 -7.36 15.23
C LEU A 221 5.79 -6.36 16.03
N LEU A 222 6.33 -5.82 17.12
CA LEU A 222 5.68 -4.84 17.99
C LEU A 222 6.50 -3.55 18.00
N PHE A 223 5.83 -2.39 17.92
CA PHE A 223 6.52 -1.12 18.07
C PHE A 223 6.92 -0.87 19.53
N PRO A 224 8.07 -0.23 19.81
CA PRO A 224 8.41 0.18 21.15
C PRO A 224 7.38 1.18 21.68
N ILE A 225 7.06 1.07 22.97
CA ILE A 225 6.36 2.13 23.69
C ILE A 225 7.27 3.37 23.68
N PRO A 226 6.78 4.55 23.29
CA PRO A 226 7.61 5.75 23.25
C PRO A 226 8.26 6.04 24.60
N GLN A 227 9.56 6.31 24.62
CA GLN A 227 10.32 6.54 25.86
C GLN A 227 9.72 7.66 26.73
N GLN A 228 9.09 8.66 26.11
CA GLN A 228 8.44 9.74 26.82
C GLN A 228 7.28 9.25 27.69
N GLU A 229 6.50 8.28 27.20
CA GLU A 229 5.39 7.67 27.98
C GLU A 229 5.93 6.90 29.18
N LEU A 230 7.01 6.14 29.00
CA LEU A 230 7.71 5.44 30.09
C LEU A 230 8.24 6.40 31.16
N ARG A 231 8.73 7.58 30.75
CA ARG A 231 9.27 8.60 31.67
C ARG A 231 8.19 9.38 32.40
N ILE A 232 7.06 9.68 31.76
CA ILE A 232 5.97 10.46 32.37
C ILE A 232 5.22 9.62 33.40
N ASN A 233 5.10 8.31 33.20
CA ASN A 233 4.46 7.41 34.16
C ASN A 233 5.34 6.19 34.50
N PRO A 234 6.44 6.38 35.27
CA PRO A 234 7.36 5.31 35.60
C PRO A 234 6.68 4.16 36.34
N GLY A 235 6.84 2.93 35.83
CA GLY A 235 6.31 1.72 36.44
C GLY A 235 4.85 1.38 36.11
N PHE A 236 4.15 2.25 35.37
CA PHE A 236 2.79 1.93 34.90
C PHE A 236 2.80 1.09 33.62
N TRP A 237 3.73 1.40 32.71
CA TRP A 237 3.91 0.67 31.46
C TRP A 237 5.14 -0.24 31.56
N GLU A 238 5.00 -1.48 31.14
CA GLU A 238 6.12 -2.37 30.84
C GLU A 238 6.44 -2.26 29.35
N GLN A 239 7.72 -2.10 29.00
CA GLN A 239 8.16 -2.00 27.62
C GLN A 239 7.92 -3.32 26.87
N ASN A 240 7.66 -3.24 25.56
CA ASN A 240 7.57 -4.42 24.71
C ASN A 240 8.90 -5.21 24.72
N PRO A 241 8.86 -6.55 24.72
CA PRO A 241 10.07 -7.37 24.73
C PRO A 241 11.05 -6.96 23.63
N GLY A 242 12.35 -6.92 23.96
CA GLY A 242 13.41 -6.55 23.03
C GLY A 242 13.70 -5.04 22.91
N TYR A 243 12.92 -4.18 23.58
CA TYR A 243 13.14 -2.73 23.63
C TYR A 243 13.56 -2.27 25.04
N ASN A 244 14.36 -1.19 25.10
CA ASN A 244 14.82 -0.54 26.34
C ASN A 244 14.22 0.86 26.47
#